data_AF-A0A2I0ERC0-F1
#
_entry.id   AF-A0A2I0ERC0-F1
#
_cell.length_a   1.000
_cell.length_b   1.000
_cell.length_c   1.000
_cell.angle_alpha   90.00
_cell.angle_beta   90.00
_cell.angle_gamma   90.00
#
_symmetry.space_group_name_H-M   'P 1'
#
loop_
_entity.id
_entity.type
_entity.pdbx_description
1 polymer ?
#
loop_
_entity_poly.entity_id
_entity_poly.type
_entity_poly.pdbx_seq_one_letter_code
_entity_poly.pdbx_strand_id
1 'polypeptide(L)'
;MKKLIIAIPLLSFAVLAVLVIKANFGDSETPALQETEELAETETWEMFEANAANPKSTFQQLGYSEYDDVEHFITTVHDHWYAIHPQQRFTYTTEGENLPLLSKVVKEANYWKTVIEERGWTREFNRLQSTAFQISSPLSELHDQQKENELIHFQEQLDSAYKRATSEP
;
A
#
# COMPACT_ATOMS: atom_id res chain seq x y z
N MET A 1 -60.03 3.00 39.42
CA MET A 1 -59.69 4.36 38.95
C MET A 1 -58.40 4.31 38.14
N LYS A 2 -58.21 5.23 37.17
CA LYS A 2 -56.92 5.63 36.53
C LYS A 2 -56.08 4.47 35.95
N LYS A 3 -56.23 4.16 34.65
CA LYS A 3 -55.71 4.85 33.43
C LYS A 3 -54.31 4.36 33.02
N LEU A 4 -54.21 3.93 31.76
CA LEU A 4 -52.97 3.81 30.99
C LEU A 4 -52.08 5.06 31.16
N ILE A 5 -50.75 4.88 31.16
CA ILE A 5 -49.68 5.68 30.50
C ILE A 5 -48.34 5.04 30.89
N ILE A 6 -47.82 4.09 30.09
CA ILE A 6 -46.38 3.81 29.92
C ILE A 6 -46.17 3.26 28.49
N ALA A 7 -46.44 4.09 27.47
CA ALA A 7 -46.26 3.73 26.05
C ALA A 7 -45.85 4.94 25.20
N ILE A 8 -45.14 5.91 25.81
CA ILE A 8 -44.82 7.21 25.21
C ILE A 8 -43.30 7.44 25.00
N PRO A 9 -42.34 6.91 25.78
CA PRO A 9 -40.91 7.22 25.57
C PRO A 9 -40.26 6.44 24.41
N LEU A 10 -40.88 5.36 23.92
CA LEU A 10 -40.34 4.54 22.81
C LEU A 10 -40.71 5.08 21.41
N LEU A 11 -41.79 5.85 21.30
CA LEU A 11 -42.26 6.40 20.02
C LEU A 11 -41.42 7.58 19.52
N SER A 12 -40.85 8.38 20.42
CA SER A 12 -40.03 9.55 20.08
C SER A 12 -38.67 9.18 19.47
N PHE A 13 -38.05 8.07 19.88
CA PHE A 13 -36.79 7.60 19.30
C PHE A 13 -36.94 7.08 17.86
N ALA A 14 -38.04 6.38 17.56
CA ALA A 14 -38.30 5.84 16.22
C ALA A 14 -38.48 6.95 15.16
N VAL A 15 -39.14 8.06 15.51
CA VAL A 15 -39.37 9.18 14.59
C VAL A 15 -38.07 9.88 14.20
N LEU A 16 -37.14 10.08 15.15
CA LEU A 16 -35.83 10.67 14.90
C LEU A 16 -34.97 9.81 13.96
N ALA A 17 -34.96 8.49 14.16
CA ALA A 17 -34.24 7.56 13.27
C ALA A 17 -34.80 7.57 11.82
N VAL A 18 -36.12 7.63 11.67
CA VAL A 18 -36.76 7.68 10.33
C VAL A 18 -36.49 9.00 9.61
N LEU A 19 -36.41 10.14 10.31
CA LEU A 19 -36.10 11.43 9.68
C LEU A 19 -34.67 11.50 9.13
N VAL A 20 -33.69 10.93 9.84
CA VAL A 20 -32.29 10.86 9.36
C VAL A 20 -32.16 9.96 8.12
N ILE A 21 -32.92 8.86 8.06
CA ILE A 21 -32.93 7.97 6.90
C ILE A 21 -33.65 8.63 5.71
N LYS A 22 -34.79 9.29 5.93
CA LYS A 22 -35.51 10.00 4.85
C LYS A 22 -34.79 11.24 4.31
N ALA A 23 -33.96 11.90 5.10
CA ALA A 23 -33.10 12.98 4.61
C ALA A 23 -31.99 12.49 3.68
N ASN A 24 -31.67 11.18 3.69
CA ASN A 24 -30.61 10.59 2.87
C ASN A 24 -31.12 9.77 1.66
N PHE A 25 -32.44 9.54 1.51
CA PHE A 25 -32.97 8.65 0.46
C PHE A 25 -34.32 9.13 -0.14
N GLY A 26 -34.22 9.86 -1.27
CA GLY A 26 -35.23 10.08 -2.32
C GLY A 26 -36.39 11.05 -2.02
N ASP A 27 -36.99 11.80 -2.97
CA ASP A 27 -36.82 12.00 -4.43
C ASP A 27 -37.64 13.26 -4.83
N SER A 28 -37.46 13.99 -5.95
CA SER A 28 -36.34 14.15 -6.91
C SER A 28 -36.70 15.28 -7.92
N GLU A 29 -35.80 16.23 -8.21
CA GLU A 29 -35.89 17.14 -9.38
C GLU A 29 -34.56 17.13 -10.15
N THR A 30 -34.62 16.92 -11.46
CA THR A 30 -33.45 16.63 -12.31
C THR A 30 -32.52 17.83 -12.50
N PRO A 31 -31.24 17.76 -12.05
CA PRO A 31 -30.19 18.55 -12.66
C PRO A 31 -29.86 17.96 -14.04
N ALA A 32 -29.62 18.81 -15.03
CA ALA A 32 -29.28 18.35 -16.38
C ALA A 32 -27.99 17.52 -16.37
N LEU A 33 -27.96 16.45 -17.16
CA LEU A 33 -26.73 15.78 -17.56
C LEU A 33 -25.92 16.76 -18.42
N GLN A 34 -25.05 17.52 -17.75
CA GLN A 34 -23.95 18.17 -18.41
C GLN A 34 -22.86 17.10 -18.56
N GLU A 35 -22.59 16.67 -19.80
CA GLU A 35 -21.40 15.91 -20.15
C GLU A 35 -20.17 16.82 -19.95
N THR A 36 -19.79 17.02 -18.68
CA THR A 36 -18.52 17.62 -18.31
C THR A 36 -17.55 16.48 -18.09
N GLU A 37 -16.86 16.14 -19.17
CA GLU A 37 -15.74 15.20 -19.31
C GLU A 37 -15.25 14.55 -18.01
N GLU A 38 -15.45 13.23 -17.92
CA GLU A 38 -14.83 12.32 -16.95
C GLU A 38 -13.32 12.14 -17.22
N LEU A 39 -12.63 13.24 -17.55
CA LEU A 39 -11.17 13.38 -17.66
C LEU A 39 -10.53 13.81 -16.33
N ALA A 40 -11.34 14.11 -15.31
CA ALA A 40 -10.87 14.53 -13.99
C ALA A 40 -10.31 13.39 -13.10
N GLU A 41 -10.47 12.12 -13.49
CA GLU A 41 -9.81 11.00 -12.80
C GLU A 41 -8.37 10.72 -13.29
N THR A 42 -7.94 11.36 -14.39
CA THR A 42 -6.60 11.14 -14.98
C THR A 42 -5.52 12.15 -14.59
N GLU A 43 -5.87 13.27 -13.93
CA GLU A 43 -4.97 14.44 -13.81
C GLU A 43 -4.58 14.85 -12.37
N THR A 44 -4.46 13.89 -11.45
CA THR A 44 -3.84 14.11 -10.11
C THR A 44 -2.72 13.14 -9.73
N TRP A 45 -2.24 12.32 -10.67
CA TRP A 45 -1.09 11.43 -10.47
C TRP A 45 0.28 12.06 -10.81
N GLU A 46 0.31 13.31 -11.28
CA GLU A 46 1.54 14.03 -11.65
C GLU A 46 1.79 15.31 -10.83
N MET A 47 1.92 15.15 -9.51
CA MET A 47 2.89 15.96 -8.75
C MET A 47 3.87 15.05 -8.03
N PHE A 48 4.68 14.37 -8.82
CA PHE A 48 5.80 13.55 -8.36
C PHE A 48 7.02 14.43 -7.99
N GLU A 49 6.79 15.49 -7.21
CA GLU A 49 7.86 16.33 -6.68
C GLU A 49 8.73 15.53 -5.70
N ALA A 50 10.02 15.89 -5.64
CA ALA A 50 11.06 15.14 -4.96
C ALA A 50 10.99 15.24 -3.41
N ASN A 51 9.94 14.68 -2.83
CA ASN A 51 9.82 14.47 -1.39
C ASN A 51 10.65 13.25 -0.98
N ALA A 52 11.76 13.45 -0.28
CA ALA A 52 12.65 12.36 0.14
C ALA A 52 11.97 11.24 0.97
N ALA A 53 10.78 11.48 1.54
CA ALA A 53 9.95 10.46 2.19
C ALA A 53 9.06 9.62 1.23
N ASN A 54 9.12 9.86 -0.08
CA ASN A 54 8.41 9.10 -1.11
C ASN A 54 9.33 8.00 -1.67
N PRO A 55 8.99 6.70 -1.55
CA PRO A 55 9.82 5.59 -2.02
C PRO A 55 10.11 5.64 -3.53
N LYS A 56 9.26 6.33 -4.30
CA LYS A 56 9.38 6.50 -5.75
C LYS A 56 10.04 7.80 -6.18
N SER A 57 10.31 8.73 -5.25
CA SER A 57 11.06 9.96 -5.55
C SER A 57 12.55 9.85 -5.22
N THR A 58 13.08 8.63 -5.05
CA THR A 58 14.48 8.36 -5.39
C THR A 58 14.66 8.60 -6.89
N PHE A 59 14.88 9.89 -7.18
CA PHE A 59 15.11 10.52 -8.47
C PHE A 59 15.74 9.53 -9.44
N GLN A 60 14.95 9.09 -10.44
CA GLN A 60 15.29 8.09 -11.48
C GLN A 60 16.73 7.60 -11.33
N GLN A 61 16.96 6.54 -10.54
CA GLN A 61 18.33 6.11 -10.28
C GLN A 61 18.93 5.64 -11.61
N LEU A 62 19.73 6.53 -12.22
CA LEU A 62 20.43 6.37 -13.50
C LEU A 62 21.54 5.33 -13.33
N GLY A 63 21.13 4.10 -13.11
CA GLY A 63 21.96 2.94 -12.90
C GLY A 63 21.28 1.75 -13.54
N TYR A 64 22.09 0.84 -14.06
CA TYR A 64 21.60 -0.43 -14.56
C TYR A 64 21.02 -1.25 -13.40
N SER A 65 20.00 -2.07 -13.70
CA SER A 65 19.63 -3.14 -12.79
C SER A 65 20.82 -4.09 -12.62
N GLU A 66 20.90 -4.72 -11.45
CA GLU A 66 21.83 -5.83 -11.20
C GLU A 66 21.28 -7.17 -11.74
N TYR A 67 20.10 -7.14 -12.36
CA TYR A 67 19.32 -8.29 -12.81
C TYR A 67 18.97 -8.18 -14.30
N ASP A 68 18.85 -9.32 -14.97
CA ASP A 68 18.48 -9.39 -16.38
C ASP A 68 17.00 -9.08 -16.62
N ASP A 69 16.13 -9.45 -15.67
CA ASP A 69 14.68 -9.24 -15.69
C ASP A 69 14.09 -9.13 -14.27
N VAL A 70 12.79 -8.84 -14.19
CA VAL A 70 12.06 -8.61 -12.93
C VAL A 70 11.85 -9.90 -12.12
N GLU A 71 11.81 -11.05 -12.79
CA GLU A 71 11.74 -12.38 -12.18
C GLU A 71 13.07 -12.75 -11.51
N HIS A 72 14.21 -12.57 -12.19
CA HIS A 72 15.55 -12.78 -11.66
C HIS A 72 15.81 -11.84 -10.46
N PHE A 73 15.31 -10.60 -10.51
CA PHE A 73 15.31 -9.69 -9.37
C PHE A 73 14.56 -10.28 -8.15
N ILE A 74 13.28 -10.62 -8.30
CA ILE A 74 12.46 -11.07 -7.16
C ILE A 74 12.89 -12.44 -6.64
N THR A 75 13.25 -13.38 -7.52
CA THR A 75 13.77 -14.70 -7.13
C THR A 75 15.08 -14.57 -6.33
N THR A 76 16.04 -13.77 -6.80
CA THR A 76 17.29 -13.53 -6.05
C THR A 76 17.04 -12.85 -4.71
N VAL A 77 16.12 -11.88 -4.64
CA VAL A 77 15.76 -11.24 -3.36
C VAL A 77 15.11 -12.23 -2.41
N HIS A 78 14.23 -13.11 -2.91
CA HIS A 78 13.60 -14.17 -2.12
C HIS A 78 14.66 -15.13 -1.54
N ASP A 79 15.53 -15.68 -2.39
CA ASP A 79 16.61 -16.59 -1.98
C ASP A 79 17.56 -15.93 -0.96
N HIS A 80 17.99 -14.68 -1.19
CA HIS A 80 18.84 -13.96 -0.26
C HIS A 80 18.15 -13.68 1.08
N TRP A 81 16.87 -13.30 1.08
CA TRP A 81 16.09 -13.13 2.30
C TRP A 81 16.00 -14.44 3.10
N TYR A 82 15.78 -15.55 2.40
CA TYR A 82 15.70 -16.87 3.03
C TYR A 82 17.05 -17.45 3.46
N ALA A 83 18.17 -16.94 2.94
CA ALA A 83 19.53 -17.26 3.40
C ALA A 83 19.92 -16.56 4.71
N ILE A 84 19.37 -15.38 5.02
CA ILE A 84 19.62 -14.69 6.30
C ILE A 84 19.07 -15.54 7.45
N HIS A 85 19.89 -15.75 8.50
CA HIS A 85 19.48 -16.53 9.67
C HIS A 85 18.19 -15.96 10.30
N PRO A 86 17.18 -16.77 10.65
CA PRO A 86 15.86 -16.27 11.04
C PRO A 86 15.85 -15.23 12.16
N GLN A 87 16.79 -15.31 13.12
CA GLN A 87 16.92 -14.31 14.18
C GLN A 87 17.39 -12.95 13.64
N GLN A 88 18.39 -12.92 12.74
CA GLN A 88 18.90 -11.68 12.16
C GLN A 88 17.92 -11.07 11.15
N ARG A 89 17.15 -11.92 10.45
CA ARG A 89 16.15 -11.53 9.45
C ARG A 89 15.08 -10.60 10.03
N PHE A 90 14.58 -10.93 11.23
CA PHE A 90 13.47 -10.23 11.90
C PHE A 90 13.89 -9.26 13.02
N THR A 91 15.19 -9.15 13.32
CA THR A 91 15.71 -8.10 14.21
C THR A 91 16.15 -6.89 13.38
N TYR A 92 15.75 -5.70 13.81
CA TYR A 92 16.18 -4.46 13.15
C TYR A 92 17.47 -3.94 13.79
N THR A 93 18.51 -3.75 12.97
CA THR A 93 19.70 -2.96 13.33
C THR A 93 20.15 -2.15 12.12
N THR A 94 20.82 -1.01 12.33
CA THR A 94 21.33 -0.13 11.25
C THR A 94 22.43 -0.76 10.39
N GLU A 95 22.99 -1.90 10.82
CA GLU A 95 24.03 -2.67 10.13
C GLU A 95 23.55 -4.10 9.80
N GLY A 96 22.23 -4.35 9.91
CA GLY A 96 21.64 -5.68 9.74
C GLY A 96 21.70 -6.19 8.30
N GLU A 97 21.86 -7.50 8.13
CA GLU A 97 21.94 -8.17 6.82
C GLU A 97 20.67 -7.97 5.96
N ASN A 98 19.54 -7.65 6.59
CA ASN A 98 18.28 -7.30 5.95
C ASN A 98 18.30 -5.92 5.26
N LEU A 99 19.01 -4.92 5.80
CA LEU A 99 18.95 -3.54 5.31
C LEU A 99 19.49 -3.32 3.88
N PRO A 100 20.62 -3.93 3.46
CA PRO A 100 21.06 -3.87 2.06
C PRO A 100 20.03 -4.44 1.10
N LEU A 101 19.32 -5.51 1.49
CA LEU A 101 18.31 -6.14 0.66
C LEU A 101 17.05 -5.27 0.52
N LEU A 102 16.56 -4.71 1.62
CA LEU A 102 15.43 -3.77 1.64
C LEU A 102 15.73 -2.53 0.78
N SER A 103 16.94 -1.99 0.90
CA SER A 103 17.40 -0.86 0.08
C SER A 103 17.46 -1.21 -1.41
N LYS A 104 17.91 -2.43 -1.75
CA LYS A 104 17.90 -2.94 -3.13
C LYS A 104 16.48 -3.07 -3.68
N VAL A 105 15.54 -3.59 -2.90
CA VAL A 105 14.12 -3.68 -3.32
C VAL A 105 13.55 -2.32 -3.70
N VAL A 106 13.86 -1.26 -2.94
CA VAL A 106 13.37 0.10 -3.27
C VAL A 106 13.94 0.59 -4.60
N LYS A 107 15.24 0.40 -4.84
CA LYS A 107 15.93 0.73 -6.11
C LYS A 107 15.32 -0.02 -7.30
N GLU A 108 15.27 -1.34 -7.22
CA GLU A 108 14.91 -2.19 -8.35
C GLU A 108 13.41 -2.12 -8.68
N ALA A 109 12.53 -1.95 -7.68
CA ALA A 109 11.11 -1.70 -7.94
C ALA A 109 10.85 -0.36 -8.67
N ASN A 110 11.72 0.65 -8.50
CA ASN A 110 11.68 1.87 -9.30
C ASN A 110 12.24 1.67 -10.71
N TYR A 111 13.33 0.91 -10.85
CA TYR A 111 13.93 0.60 -12.16
C TYR A 111 12.95 -0.18 -13.04
N TRP A 112 12.34 -1.25 -12.51
CA TRP A 112 11.42 -2.12 -13.24
C TRP A 112 9.98 -1.58 -13.31
N LYS A 113 9.71 -0.33 -12.89
CA LYS A 113 8.36 0.26 -12.77
C LYS A 113 7.49 -0.02 -14.01
N THR A 114 7.99 0.27 -15.21
CA THR A 114 7.24 0.10 -16.46
C THR A 114 6.87 -1.37 -16.71
N VAL A 115 7.80 -2.31 -16.52
CA VAL A 115 7.54 -3.75 -16.70
C VAL A 115 6.57 -4.29 -15.66
N ILE A 116 6.66 -3.81 -14.41
CA ILE A 116 5.73 -4.12 -13.32
C ILE A 116 4.31 -3.62 -13.66
N GLU A 117 4.20 -2.42 -14.25
CA GLU A 117 2.93 -1.81 -14.68
C GLU A 117 2.33 -2.56 -15.88
N GLU A 118 3.12 -2.88 -16.90
CA GLU A 118 2.72 -3.65 -18.09
C GLU A 118 2.20 -5.06 -17.73
N ARG A 119 2.80 -5.71 -16.73
CA ARG A 119 2.36 -7.03 -16.22
C ARG A 119 1.19 -6.95 -15.22
N GLY A 120 0.77 -5.75 -14.81
CA GLY A 120 -0.29 -5.56 -13.82
C GLY A 120 0.10 -5.97 -12.40
N TRP A 121 1.40 -6.03 -12.07
CA TRP A 121 1.94 -6.41 -10.75
C TRP A 121 2.12 -5.20 -9.81
N THR A 122 1.64 -4.02 -10.24
CA THR A 122 1.80 -2.73 -9.55
C THR A 122 1.38 -2.75 -8.08
N ARG A 123 0.34 -3.52 -7.72
CA ARG A 123 -0.18 -3.56 -6.34
C ARG A 123 0.80 -4.26 -5.39
N GLU A 124 1.32 -5.40 -5.82
CA GLU A 124 2.25 -6.25 -5.08
C GLU A 124 3.57 -5.51 -4.86
N PHE A 125 4.16 -4.98 -5.94
CA PHE A 125 5.45 -4.28 -5.88
C PHE A 125 5.35 -2.92 -5.17
N ASN A 126 4.26 -2.17 -5.31
CA ASN A 126 4.08 -0.93 -4.53
C ASN A 126 4.07 -1.19 -3.02
N ARG A 127 3.44 -2.29 -2.57
CA ARG A 127 3.44 -2.68 -1.15
C ARG A 127 4.84 -3.07 -0.70
N LEU A 128 5.46 -4.02 -1.41
CA LEU A 128 6.81 -4.52 -1.13
C LEU A 128 7.83 -3.39 -1.05
N GLN A 129 7.80 -2.46 -2.01
CA GLN A 129 8.63 -1.26 -2.03
C GLN A 129 8.34 -0.32 -0.85
N SER A 130 7.07 -0.08 -0.53
CA SER A 130 6.68 0.85 0.54
C SER A 130 7.11 0.36 1.91
N THR A 131 6.84 -0.92 2.24
CA THR A 131 7.30 -1.54 3.49
C THR A 131 8.84 -1.59 3.55
N ALA A 132 9.51 -1.96 2.45
CA ALA A 132 10.97 -1.95 2.40
C ALA A 132 11.57 -0.55 2.71
N PHE A 133 11.00 0.50 2.10
CA PHE A 133 11.39 1.89 2.35
C PHE A 133 11.08 2.34 3.79
N GLN A 134 9.93 1.97 4.35
CA GLN A 134 9.58 2.30 5.73
C GLN A 134 10.55 1.69 6.75
N ILE A 135 11.14 0.53 6.45
CA ILE A 135 12.16 -0.08 7.31
C ILE A 135 13.53 0.58 7.09
N SER A 136 13.98 0.68 5.82
CA SER A 136 15.35 1.08 5.49
C SER A 136 15.61 2.58 5.45
N SER A 137 14.57 3.41 5.28
CA SER A 137 14.73 4.85 5.17
C SER A 137 15.14 5.49 6.51
N PRO A 138 16.16 6.37 6.53
CA PRO A 138 16.49 7.18 7.69
C PRO A 138 15.45 8.29 7.97
N LEU A 139 14.50 8.49 7.05
CA LEU A 139 13.39 9.44 7.18
C LEU A 139 12.11 8.78 7.72
N SER A 140 12.14 7.48 8.00
CA SER A 140 11.03 6.77 8.61
C SER A 140 10.93 7.10 10.11
N GLU A 141 9.74 7.51 10.55
CA GLU A 141 9.44 7.76 11.97
C GLU A 141 9.23 6.46 12.77
N LEU A 142 9.24 5.29 12.12
CA LEU A 142 9.06 3.99 12.78
C LEU A 142 10.20 3.71 13.78
N HIS A 143 9.83 3.41 15.01
CA HIS A 143 10.75 2.90 16.03
C HIS A 143 11.15 1.45 15.75
N ASP A 144 12.28 1.00 16.29
CA ASP A 144 12.88 -0.32 16.01
C ASP A 144 11.86 -1.47 16.12
N GLN A 145 11.03 -1.52 17.19
CA GLN A 145 10.01 -2.56 17.34
C GLN A 145 8.93 -2.55 16.25
N GLN A 146 8.60 -1.37 15.70
CA GLN A 146 7.68 -1.26 14.57
C GLN A 146 8.35 -1.74 13.29
N LYS A 147 9.64 -1.40 13.09
CA LYS A 147 10.43 -1.92 11.96
C LYS A 147 10.56 -3.44 12.01
N GLU A 148 10.70 -4.04 13.19
CA GLU A 148 10.68 -5.51 13.37
C GLU A 148 9.35 -6.14 12.97
N ASN A 149 8.21 -5.50 13.28
CA ASN A 149 6.91 -5.97 12.80
C ASN A 149 6.80 -5.83 11.27
N GLU A 150 7.28 -4.73 10.69
CA GLU A 150 7.30 -4.53 9.24
C GLU A 150 8.23 -5.53 8.52
N LEU A 151 9.30 -6.04 9.15
CA LEU A 151 10.12 -7.14 8.57
C LEU A 151 9.30 -8.43 8.36
N ILE A 152 8.28 -8.67 9.18
CA ILE A 152 7.35 -9.80 9.00
C ILE A 152 6.45 -9.54 7.77
N HIS A 153 5.85 -8.36 7.69
CA HIS A 153 5.01 -7.96 6.56
C HIS A 153 5.79 -7.89 5.24
N PHE A 154 7.06 -7.49 5.29
CA PHE A 154 7.96 -7.54 4.14
C PHE A 154 8.10 -8.97 3.61
N GLN A 155 8.31 -9.98 4.48
CA GLN A 155 8.38 -11.38 4.05
C GLN A 155 7.06 -11.84 3.41
N GLU A 156 5.91 -11.54 4.01
CA GLU A 156 4.59 -11.91 3.47
C GLU A 156 4.36 -11.30 2.07
N GLN A 157 4.80 -10.06 1.86
CA GLN A 157 4.73 -9.36 0.58
C GLN A 157 5.72 -9.94 -0.44
N LEU A 158 6.94 -10.31 0.00
CA LEU A 158 7.98 -10.90 -0.83
C LEU A 158 7.58 -12.31 -1.31
N ASP A 159 7.02 -13.14 -0.43
CA ASP A 159 6.45 -14.45 -0.77
C ASP A 159 5.33 -14.32 -1.81
N SER A 160 4.48 -13.29 -1.68
CA SER A 160 3.41 -13.00 -2.64
C SER A 160 3.94 -12.57 -4.02
N ALA A 161 4.93 -11.67 -4.05
CA ALA A 161 5.59 -11.22 -5.28
C ALA A 161 6.35 -12.36 -5.96
N TYR A 162 7.10 -13.16 -5.20
CA TYR A 162 7.80 -14.34 -5.69
C TYR A 162 6.84 -15.37 -6.28
N LYS A 163 5.75 -15.67 -5.57
CA LYS A 163 4.70 -16.57 -6.09
C LYS A 163 4.10 -16.03 -7.39
N ARG A 164 3.88 -14.73 -7.53
CA ARG A 164 3.38 -14.13 -8.78
C ARG A 164 4.38 -14.31 -9.92
N ALA A 165 5.64 -13.94 -9.71
CA ALA A 165 6.71 -14.04 -10.70
C ALA A 165 6.99 -15.48 -11.16
N THR A 166 6.73 -16.48 -10.31
CA THR A 166 6.96 -17.91 -10.60
C THR A 166 5.70 -18.67 -11.06
N SER A 167 4.54 -18.00 -11.14
CA SER A 167 3.27 -18.62 -11.56
C SER A 167 2.82 -18.21 -12.96
N GLU A 168 3.49 -17.24 -13.60
CA GLU A 168 3.23 -16.86 -14.99
C GLU A 168 4.20 -17.64 -15.92
N PRO A 169 3.68 -18.39 -16.92
CA PRO A 169 4.48 -19.20 -17.85
C PRO A 169 4.88 -18.48 -19.14
#